data_AF-A0A552WLA6-F1
#
_entry.id   AF-A0A552WLA6-F1
#
_cell.length_a   1.000
_cell.length_b   1.000
_cell.length_c   1.000
_cell.angle_alpha   90.00
_cell.angle_beta   90.00
_cell.angle_gamma   90.00
#
_symmetry.space_group_name_H-M   'P 1'
#
loop_
_entity.id
_entity.type
_entity.pdbx_description
1 polymer ?
#
loop_
_entity_poly.entity_id
_entity_poly.type
_entity_poly.pdbx_seq_one_letter_code
_entity_poly.pdbx_strand_id
1 'polypeptide(L)'
;MTRLTWAALVAATAVAVIALTDAITHGLTGEFSVFADGGPAWAEYVANATHGLLYALLVAVLVVHARRIDGGRAAVRWVRRVLIALLAMLAVPFLLGLAVPGDGPAWLLGVTTAGFVLGFPVSTVLGILLLRRPGMRLPAVLLTAVGGGLLLALLLAAMGSGFAHPAYAEALQFFGVALLGRAASTTPEAVPARTATNAVVTGR
;
A
#
# COMPACT_ATOMS: atom_id res chain seq x y z
N MET A 1 -9.36 14.66 -6.70
CA MET A 1 -8.48 13.48 -6.50
C MET A 1 -7.36 13.56 -7.52
N THR A 2 -6.10 13.26 -7.16
CA THR A 2 -4.97 13.36 -8.12
C THR A 2 -4.95 12.20 -9.10
N ARG A 3 -4.38 12.40 -10.30
CA ARG A 3 -4.16 11.32 -11.29
C ARG A 3 -3.37 10.16 -10.69
N LEU A 4 -2.36 10.46 -9.88
CA LEU A 4 -1.57 9.46 -9.14
C LEU A 4 -2.44 8.61 -8.19
N THR A 5 -3.29 9.26 -7.39
CA THR A 5 -4.20 8.53 -6.48
C THR A 5 -5.14 7.61 -7.25
N TRP A 6 -5.66 8.08 -8.38
CA TRP A 6 -6.56 7.28 -9.20
C TRP A 6 -5.83 6.07 -9.81
N ALA A 7 -4.63 6.28 -10.38
CA ALA A 7 -3.81 5.19 -10.92
C ALA A 7 -3.46 4.16 -9.84
N ALA A 8 -3.09 4.61 -8.62
CA ALA A 8 -2.80 3.72 -7.50
C ALA A 8 -4.03 2.89 -7.08
N LEU A 9 -5.23 3.48 -7.10
CA LEU A 9 -6.47 2.75 -6.82
C LEU A 9 -6.79 1.72 -7.88
N VAL A 10 -6.65 2.05 -9.17
CA VAL A 10 -6.87 1.11 -10.27
C VAL A 10 -5.88 -0.06 -10.19
N ALA A 11 -4.61 0.23 -9.95
CA ALA A 11 -3.60 -0.81 -9.74
C ALA A 11 -3.91 -1.67 -8.50
N ALA A 12 -4.34 -1.05 -7.40
CA ALA A 12 -4.71 -1.77 -6.18
C ALA A 12 -5.89 -2.70 -6.42
N THR A 13 -6.89 -2.27 -7.18
CA THR A 13 -8.02 -3.11 -7.60
C THR A 13 -7.56 -4.28 -8.46
N ALA A 14 -6.70 -4.04 -9.46
CA ALA A 14 -6.22 -5.10 -10.34
C ALA A 14 -5.46 -6.19 -9.57
N VAL A 15 -4.51 -5.79 -8.71
CA VAL A 15 -3.74 -6.74 -7.90
C VAL A 15 -4.60 -7.41 -6.83
N ALA A 16 -5.52 -6.69 -6.19
CA ALA A 16 -6.44 -7.30 -5.22
C ALA A 16 -7.34 -8.35 -5.87
N VAL A 17 -7.78 -8.15 -7.12
CA VAL A 17 -8.53 -9.16 -7.87
C VAL A 17 -7.66 -10.40 -8.08
N ILE A 18 -6.41 -10.24 -8.53
CA ILE A 18 -5.48 -11.37 -8.71
C ILE A 18 -5.28 -12.12 -7.39
N ALA A 19 -4.91 -11.41 -6.33
CA ALA A 19 -4.59 -12.01 -5.03
C ALA A 19 -5.81 -12.69 -4.38
N LEU A 20 -7.01 -12.10 -4.51
CA LEU A 20 -8.23 -12.70 -3.98
C LEU A 20 -8.72 -13.87 -4.83
N THR A 21 -8.56 -13.82 -6.16
CA THR A 21 -8.80 -14.97 -7.03
C THR A 21 -7.90 -16.12 -6.62
N ASP A 22 -6.63 -15.85 -6.34
CA ASP A 22 -5.69 -16.86 -5.87
C ASP A 22 -6.11 -17.51 -4.55
N ALA A 23 -6.43 -16.67 -3.54
CA ALA A 23 -6.94 -17.13 -2.26
C ALA A 23 -8.22 -17.99 -2.37
N ILE A 24 -9.14 -17.61 -3.27
CA ILE A 24 -10.39 -18.33 -3.50
C ILE A 24 -10.13 -19.65 -4.23
N THR A 25 -9.29 -19.64 -5.27
CA THR A 25 -8.95 -20.86 -6.01
C THR A 25 -8.25 -21.87 -5.09
N HIS A 26 -7.29 -21.42 -4.29
CA HIS A 26 -6.61 -22.26 -3.31
C HIS A 26 -7.58 -22.79 -2.25
N GLY A 27 -8.45 -21.93 -1.72
CA GLY A 27 -9.46 -22.34 -0.75
C GLY A 27 -10.47 -23.36 -1.26
N LEU A 28 -10.82 -23.31 -2.55
CA LEU A 28 -11.80 -24.21 -3.16
C LEU A 28 -11.19 -25.51 -3.70
N THR A 29 -9.95 -25.46 -4.18
CA THR A 29 -9.36 -26.55 -4.97
C THR A 29 -8.10 -27.16 -4.36
N GLY A 30 -7.46 -26.48 -3.41
CA GLY A 30 -6.13 -26.82 -2.92
C GLY A 30 -4.98 -26.40 -3.85
N GLU A 31 -5.28 -25.94 -5.06
CA GLU A 31 -4.32 -25.48 -6.06
C GLU A 31 -4.30 -23.95 -6.14
N PHE A 32 -3.16 -23.36 -6.46
CA PHE A 32 -3.09 -21.91 -6.70
C PHE A 32 -3.68 -21.54 -8.08
N SER A 33 -4.03 -20.26 -8.25
CA SER A 33 -4.51 -19.75 -9.53
C SER A 33 -3.41 -19.70 -10.59
N VAL A 34 -3.79 -19.47 -11.85
CA VAL A 34 -2.85 -19.31 -12.97
C VAL A 34 -1.87 -18.15 -12.81
N PHE A 35 -2.14 -17.23 -11.87
CA PHE A 35 -1.28 -16.07 -11.58
C PHE A 35 -0.23 -16.34 -10.50
N ALA A 36 -0.26 -17.53 -9.89
CA ALA A 36 0.74 -18.00 -8.94
C ALA A 36 1.80 -18.88 -9.62
N ASP A 37 2.73 -19.40 -8.83
CA ASP A 37 3.86 -20.20 -9.29
C ASP A 37 3.40 -21.44 -10.08
N GLY A 38 4.00 -21.66 -11.26
CA GLY A 38 3.67 -22.78 -12.15
C GLY A 38 2.62 -22.47 -13.22
N GLY A 39 2.10 -21.24 -13.27
CA GLY A 39 1.24 -20.76 -14.34
C GLY A 39 1.95 -20.58 -15.70
N PRO A 40 1.20 -20.28 -16.78
CA PRO A 40 1.78 -19.98 -18.08
C PRO A 40 2.57 -18.65 -18.04
N ALA A 41 3.63 -18.53 -18.85
CA ALA A 41 4.55 -17.38 -18.85
C ALA A 41 3.87 -16.00 -18.99
N TRP A 42 2.74 -15.92 -19.70
CA TRP A 42 1.98 -14.66 -19.82
C TRP A 42 1.36 -14.22 -18.48
N ALA A 43 0.96 -15.18 -17.63
CA ALA A 43 0.33 -14.90 -16.35
C ALA A 43 1.37 -14.40 -15.34
N GLU A 44 2.56 -15.00 -15.34
CA GLU A 44 3.72 -14.51 -14.60
C GLU A 44 4.08 -13.07 -15.00
N TYR A 45 4.13 -12.77 -16.31
CA TYR A 45 4.38 -11.42 -16.80
C TYR A 45 3.33 -10.41 -16.31
N VAL A 46 2.04 -10.79 -16.37
CA VAL A 46 0.93 -9.96 -15.86
C VAL A 46 1.03 -9.74 -14.35
N ALA A 47 1.32 -10.80 -13.58
CA ALA A 47 1.52 -10.70 -12.14
C ALA A 47 2.70 -9.75 -11.82
N ASN A 48 3.84 -9.94 -12.46
CA ASN A 48 5.02 -9.09 -12.28
C ASN A 48 4.75 -7.62 -12.61
N ALA A 49 4.07 -7.36 -13.74
CA ALA A 49 3.78 -6.01 -14.19
C ALA A 49 2.81 -5.30 -13.25
N THR A 50 1.74 -5.99 -12.85
CA THR A 50 0.70 -5.40 -12.00
C THR A 50 1.19 -5.14 -10.58
N HIS A 51 1.90 -6.09 -9.97
CA HIS A 51 2.49 -5.94 -8.64
C HIS A 51 3.58 -4.86 -8.62
N GLY A 52 4.54 -4.92 -9.55
CA GLY A 52 5.62 -3.95 -9.64
C GLY A 52 5.10 -2.52 -9.81
N LEU A 53 4.14 -2.32 -10.72
CA LEU A 53 3.51 -1.02 -10.94
C LEU A 53 2.71 -0.55 -9.72
N LEU A 54 1.93 -1.42 -9.09
CA LEU A 54 1.20 -1.10 -7.87
C LEU A 54 2.15 -0.58 -6.79
N TYR A 55 3.18 -1.35 -6.45
CA TYR A 55 4.09 -0.98 -5.35
C TYR A 55 4.82 0.34 -5.65
N ALA A 56 5.25 0.56 -6.89
CA ALA A 56 5.84 1.83 -7.31
C ALA A 56 4.86 3.01 -7.16
N LEU A 57 3.59 2.83 -7.53
CA LEU A 57 2.55 3.85 -7.36
C LEU A 57 2.25 4.12 -5.88
N LEU A 58 2.21 3.09 -5.03
CA LEU A 58 2.01 3.25 -3.59
C LEU A 58 3.19 4.00 -2.95
N VAL A 59 4.43 3.69 -3.33
CA VAL A 59 5.62 4.47 -2.94
C VAL A 59 5.46 5.93 -3.35
N ALA A 60 5.09 6.19 -4.61
CA ALA A 60 4.89 7.54 -5.11
C ALA A 60 3.79 8.29 -4.32
N VAL A 61 2.68 7.64 -3.96
CA VAL A 61 1.64 8.24 -3.11
C VAL A 61 2.21 8.66 -1.75
N LEU A 62 2.97 7.79 -1.09
CA LEU A 62 3.58 8.10 0.22
C LEU A 62 4.64 9.19 0.15
N VAL A 63 5.35 9.32 -0.98
CA VAL A 63 6.36 10.37 -1.19
C VAL A 63 5.71 11.72 -1.52
N VAL A 64 4.82 11.76 -2.51
CA VAL A 64 4.18 13.00 -3.00
C VAL A 64 3.31 13.63 -1.92
N HIS A 65 2.59 12.81 -1.14
CA HIS A 65 1.70 13.31 -0.10
C HIS A 65 2.34 13.36 1.30
N ALA A 66 3.67 13.23 1.39
CA ALA A 66 4.42 13.14 2.64
C ALA A 66 4.05 14.19 3.69
N ARG A 67 4.12 15.49 3.34
CA ARG A 67 3.86 16.58 4.30
C ARG A 67 2.47 16.49 4.93
N ARG A 68 1.46 16.13 4.12
CA ARG A 68 0.06 16.06 4.57
C ARG A 68 -0.20 14.81 5.40
N ILE A 69 0.39 13.67 5.03
CA ILE A 69 0.33 12.43 5.80
C ILE A 69 1.01 12.63 7.17
N ASP A 70 2.24 13.15 7.15
CA ASP A 70 3.08 13.34 8.34
C ASP A 70 2.42 14.31 9.33
N GLY A 71 1.82 15.41 8.85
CA GLY A 71 1.10 16.37 9.68
C GLY A 71 1.95 16.94 10.84
N GLY A 72 3.27 17.07 10.64
CA GLY A 72 4.23 17.51 11.65
C GLY A 72 4.67 16.43 12.66
N ARG A 73 4.13 15.21 12.61
CA ARG A 73 4.41 14.15 13.60
C ARG A 73 5.59 13.29 13.18
N ALA A 74 6.66 13.32 13.95
CA ALA A 74 7.89 12.58 13.67
C ALA A 74 7.67 11.06 13.57
N ALA A 75 6.84 10.48 14.43
CA ALA A 75 6.52 9.05 14.41
C ALA A 75 5.86 8.62 13.09
N VAL A 76 4.85 9.36 12.61
CA VAL A 76 4.17 9.09 11.33
C VAL A 76 5.17 9.16 10.18
N ARG A 77 6.02 10.20 10.17
CA ARG A 77 7.07 10.38 9.17
C ARG A 77 8.04 9.20 9.10
N TRP A 78 8.48 8.69 10.24
CA TRP A 78 9.40 7.54 10.28
C TRP A 78 8.73 6.26 9.80
N VAL A 79 7.54 5.94 10.32
CA VAL A 79 6.80 4.75 9.90
C VAL A 79 6.48 4.79 8.40
N ARG A 80 6.10 5.96 7.87
CA ARG A 80 5.89 6.16 6.43
C ARG A 80 7.15 5.89 5.62
N ARG A 81 8.33 6.35 6.07
CA ARG A 81 9.60 6.12 5.38
C ARG A 81 9.99 4.65 5.37
N VAL A 82 9.78 3.95 6.48
CA VAL A 82 9.99 2.50 6.56
C VAL A 82 9.04 1.80 5.59
N LEU A 83 7.76 2.17 5.55
CA LEU A 83 6.80 1.59 4.61
C LEU A 83 7.19 1.85 3.14
N ILE A 84 7.73 3.03 2.81
CA ILE A 84 8.28 3.31 1.49
C ILE A 84 9.41 2.34 1.14
N ALA A 85 10.36 2.12 2.06
CA ALA A 85 11.47 1.21 1.82
C ALA A 85 10.97 -0.22 1.59
N LEU A 86 10.02 -0.70 2.39
CA LEU A 86 9.45 -2.04 2.25
C LEU A 86 8.66 -2.21 0.94
N LEU A 87 7.87 -1.21 0.54
CA LEU A 87 7.18 -1.24 -0.76
C LEU A 87 8.16 -1.15 -1.92
N ALA A 88 9.27 -0.42 -1.80
CA ALA A 88 10.31 -0.39 -2.81
C ALA A 88 11.05 -1.73 -2.92
N MET A 89 11.27 -2.42 -1.80
CA MET A 89 11.81 -3.79 -1.77
C MET A 89 10.90 -4.79 -2.49
N LEU A 90 9.60 -4.51 -2.61
CA LEU A 90 8.67 -5.29 -3.42
C LEU A 90 8.66 -4.82 -4.89
N ALA A 91 8.58 -3.50 -5.12
CA ALA A 91 8.49 -2.94 -6.46
C ALA A 91 9.68 -3.36 -7.36
N VAL A 92 10.90 -3.31 -6.81
CA VAL A 92 12.12 -3.55 -7.59
C VAL A 92 12.19 -4.98 -8.13
N PRO A 93 12.08 -6.05 -7.32
CA PRO A 93 12.07 -7.42 -7.82
C PRO A 93 10.98 -7.68 -8.87
N PHE A 94 9.75 -7.24 -8.63
CA PHE A 94 8.64 -7.44 -9.57
C PHE A 94 8.85 -6.72 -10.90
N LEU A 95 9.44 -5.52 -10.90
CA LEU A 95 9.80 -4.80 -12.13
C LEU A 95 11.01 -5.42 -12.84
N LEU A 96 12.01 -5.91 -12.09
CA LEU A 96 13.17 -6.61 -12.65
C LEU A 96 12.76 -7.92 -13.34
N GLY A 97 11.79 -8.64 -12.78
CA GLY A 97 11.22 -9.86 -13.37
C GLY A 97 10.59 -9.64 -14.76
N LEU A 98 10.26 -8.40 -15.13
CA LEU A 98 9.82 -8.07 -16.50
C LEU A 98 10.97 -8.02 -17.51
N ALA A 99 12.17 -7.67 -17.06
CA ALA A 99 13.33 -7.48 -17.92
C ALA A 99 14.24 -8.72 -17.93
N VAL A 100 14.26 -9.48 -16.85
CA VAL A 100 15.09 -10.67 -16.67
C VAL A 100 14.19 -11.83 -16.26
N PRO A 101 13.66 -12.62 -17.22
CA PRO A 101 12.84 -13.78 -16.94
C PRO A 101 13.66 -14.89 -16.27
N GLY A 102 13.05 -15.59 -15.32
CA GLY A 102 13.64 -16.74 -14.63
C GLY A 102 13.93 -16.50 -13.15
N ASP A 103 14.46 -17.54 -12.50
CA ASP A 103 14.73 -17.52 -11.06
C ASP A 103 15.87 -16.54 -10.74
N GLY A 104 15.49 -15.38 -10.22
CA GLY A 104 16.43 -14.39 -9.72
C GLY A 104 17.31 -14.97 -8.59
N PRO A 105 18.41 -14.30 -8.24
CA PRO A 105 19.29 -14.79 -7.19
C PRO A 105 18.56 -14.89 -5.85
N ALA A 106 18.86 -15.91 -5.04
CA ALA A 106 18.14 -16.22 -3.79
C ALA A 106 18.03 -15.05 -2.79
N TRP A 107 19.00 -14.14 -2.78
CA TRP A 107 18.94 -12.94 -1.93
C TRP A 107 17.79 -12.01 -2.33
N LEU A 108 17.40 -11.97 -3.60
CA LEU A 108 16.29 -11.17 -4.11
C LEU A 108 14.97 -11.67 -3.54
N LEU A 109 14.77 -12.99 -3.50
CA LEU A 109 13.64 -13.62 -2.83
C LEU A 109 13.59 -13.25 -1.35
N GLY A 110 14.72 -13.31 -0.65
CA GLY A 110 14.81 -12.90 0.76
C GLY A 110 14.41 -11.44 0.99
N VAL A 111 14.81 -10.54 0.09
CA VAL A 111 14.41 -9.12 0.10
C VAL A 111 12.91 -8.96 -0.11
N THR A 112 12.34 -9.61 -1.13
CA THR A 112 10.90 -9.57 -1.41
C THR A 112 10.09 -10.08 -0.21
N THR A 113 10.46 -11.24 0.34
CA THR A 113 9.80 -11.85 1.50
C THR A 113 9.87 -10.94 2.73
N ALA A 114 11.03 -10.32 3.00
CA ALA A 114 11.16 -9.37 4.10
C ALA A 114 10.26 -8.14 3.90
N GLY A 115 10.24 -7.57 2.68
CA GLY A 115 9.35 -6.46 2.31
C GLY A 115 7.87 -6.80 2.54
N PHE A 116 7.48 -8.01 2.13
CA PHE A 116 6.13 -8.53 2.27
C PHE A 116 5.72 -8.70 3.73
N VAL A 117 6.48 -9.49 4.50
CA VAL A 117 6.15 -9.83 5.89
C VAL A 117 6.18 -8.60 6.80
N LEU A 118 7.19 -7.74 6.66
CA LEU A 118 7.32 -6.53 7.49
C LEU A 118 6.35 -5.42 7.04
N GLY A 119 5.85 -5.46 5.80
CA GLY A 119 4.90 -4.49 5.27
C GLY A 119 3.60 -4.43 6.08
N PHE A 120 3.10 -5.59 6.52
CA PHE A 120 1.84 -5.68 7.28
C PHE A 120 1.88 -5.01 8.66
N PRO A 121 2.82 -5.32 9.57
CA PRO A 121 2.88 -4.66 10.88
C PRO A 121 3.18 -3.16 10.74
N VAL A 122 4.05 -2.76 9.81
CA VAL A 122 4.38 -1.34 9.59
C VAL A 122 3.15 -0.57 9.07
N SER A 123 2.38 -1.15 8.15
CA SER A 123 1.12 -0.59 7.67
C SER A 123 0.08 -0.46 8.79
N THR A 124 -0.04 -1.49 9.63
CA THR A 124 -0.93 -1.49 10.79
C THR A 124 -0.59 -0.36 11.76
N VAL A 125 0.69 -0.20 12.10
CA VAL A 125 1.18 0.89 12.95
C VAL A 125 0.89 2.24 12.33
N LEU A 126 1.11 2.41 11.02
CA LEU A 126 0.80 3.65 10.32
C LEU A 126 -0.69 3.98 10.42
N GLY A 127 -1.57 2.99 10.21
CA GLY A 127 -3.02 3.13 10.36
C GLY A 127 -3.39 3.60 11.76
N ILE A 128 -2.89 2.91 12.81
CA ILE A 128 -3.16 3.25 14.21
C ILE A 128 -2.77 4.69 14.53
N LEU A 129 -1.58 5.12 14.08
CA LEU A 129 -1.10 6.48 14.30
C LEU A 129 -1.99 7.52 13.62
N LEU A 130 -2.65 7.17 12.51
CA LEU A 130 -3.50 8.06 11.72
C LEU A 130 -4.98 8.05 12.13
N LEU A 131 -5.47 7.04 12.87
CA LEU A 131 -6.89 6.92 13.27
C LEU A 131 -7.45 8.17 13.98
N ARG A 132 -6.60 8.88 14.73
CA ARG A 132 -6.97 10.11 15.45
C ARG A 132 -7.18 11.32 14.53
N ARG A 133 -6.85 11.24 13.23
CA ARG A 133 -7.03 12.35 12.28
C ARG A 133 -8.34 12.17 11.49
N PRO A 134 -9.37 13.01 11.73
CA PRO A 134 -10.68 12.86 11.09
C PRO A 134 -10.62 12.76 9.56
N GLY A 135 -9.81 13.61 8.93
CA GLY A 135 -9.64 13.62 7.47
C GLY A 135 -8.92 12.39 6.88
N MET A 136 -8.32 11.53 7.73
CA MET A 136 -7.57 10.33 7.32
C MET A 136 -8.23 9.03 7.80
N ARG A 137 -9.43 9.08 8.38
CA ARG A 137 -10.04 7.93 9.07
C ARG A 137 -10.22 6.71 8.17
N LEU A 138 -10.77 6.87 6.97
CA LEU A 138 -11.00 5.74 6.07
C LEU A 138 -9.71 4.98 5.71
N PRO A 139 -8.66 5.62 5.14
CA PRO A 139 -7.40 4.92 4.89
C PRO A 139 -6.74 4.41 6.18
N ALA A 140 -6.84 5.14 7.29
CA ALA A 140 -6.29 4.70 8.58
C ALA A 140 -6.96 3.41 9.09
N VAL A 141 -8.28 3.29 8.98
CA VAL A 141 -9.04 2.09 9.36
C VAL A 141 -8.61 0.90 8.52
N LEU A 142 -8.50 1.08 7.19
CA LEU A 142 -8.05 0.01 6.29
C LEU A 142 -6.62 -0.45 6.65
N LEU A 143 -5.71 0.50 6.86
CA LEU A 143 -4.34 0.20 7.28
C LEU A 143 -4.29 -0.50 8.64
N THR A 144 -5.09 -0.10 9.62
CA THR A 144 -5.19 -0.80 10.91
C THR A 144 -5.77 -2.21 10.74
N ALA A 145 -6.74 -2.38 9.85
CA ALA A 145 -7.35 -3.67 9.57
C ALA A 145 -6.38 -4.68 8.91
N VAL A 146 -5.27 -4.23 8.33
CA VAL A 146 -4.21 -5.11 7.80
C VAL A 146 -3.76 -6.13 8.84
N GLY A 147 -3.56 -5.71 10.09
CA GLY A 147 -3.20 -6.61 11.19
C GLY A 147 -4.29 -7.64 11.49
N GLY A 148 -5.57 -7.25 11.35
CA GLY A 148 -6.70 -8.17 11.46
C GLY A 148 -6.77 -9.16 10.31
N GLY A 149 -6.51 -8.72 9.07
CA GLY A 149 -6.43 -9.58 7.89
C GLY A 149 -5.30 -10.61 8.01
N LEU A 150 -4.13 -10.19 8.54
CA LEU A 150 -3.02 -11.10 8.78
C LEU A 150 -3.34 -12.11 9.88
N LEU A 151 -3.93 -11.66 11.00
CA LEU A 151 -4.38 -12.55 12.06
C LEU A 151 -5.41 -13.57 11.56
N LEU A 152 -6.35 -13.13 10.72
CA LEU A 152 -7.32 -14.03 10.09
C LEU A 152 -6.64 -15.11 9.26
N ALA A 153 -5.69 -14.73 8.39
CA ALA A 153 -4.94 -15.67 7.57
C ALA A 153 -4.20 -16.72 8.42
N LEU A 154 -3.55 -16.28 9.51
CA LEU A 154 -2.84 -17.16 10.44
C LEU A 154 -3.78 -18.09 11.21
N LEU A 155 -4.96 -17.61 11.63
CA LEU A 155 -5.96 -18.43 12.30
C LEU A 155 -6.52 -19.50 11.36
N LEU A 156 -6.83 -19.14 10.12
CA LEU A 156 -7.25 -20.08 9.08
C LEU A 156 -6.16 -21.14 8.83
N ALA A 157 -4.89 -20.72 8.78
CA ALA A 157 -3.75 -21.64 8.62
C ALA A 157 -3.66 -22.64 9.78
N ALA A 158 -3.78 -22.15 11.02
CA ALA A 158 -3.76 -22.98 12.22
C ALA A 158 -4.91 -24.00 12.26
N MET A 159 -6.03 -23.69 11.60
CA MET A 159 -7.18 -24.59 11.44
C MET A 159 -7.05 -25.54 10.24
N GLY A 160 -5.96 -25.48 9.47
CA GLY A 160 -5.78 -26.28 8.25
C GLY A 160 -6.74 -25.90 7.12
N SER A 161 -7.26 -24.65 7.13
CA SER A 161 -8.18 -24.19 6.10
C SER A 161 -7.42 -23.82 4.83
N GLY A 162 -7.90 -24.27 3.65
CA GLY A 162 -7.38 -23.82 2.36
C GLY A 162 -7.57 -22.32 2.10
N PHE A 163 -8.40 -21.62 2.89
CA PHE A 163 -8.56 -20.17 2.80
C PHE A 163 -7.47 -19.39 3.55
N ALA A 164 -6.47 -20.07 4.10
CA ALA A 164 -5.34 -19.45 4.79
C ALA A 164 -4.44 -18.68 3.82
N HIS A 165 -4.81 -17.43 3.52
CA HIS A 165 -4.11 -16.64 2.49
C HIS A 165 -3.84 -15.19 2.93
N PRO A 166 -2.65 -14.63 2.68
CA PRO A 166 -2.32 -13.25 3.06
C PRO A 166 -3.04 -12.17 2.23
N ALA A 167 -3.69 -12.53 1.12
CA ALA A 167 -4.39 -11.61 0.22
C ALA A 167 -5.40 -10.68 0.94
N TYR A 168 -6.00 -11.12 2.05
CA TYR A 168 -6.89 -10.29 2.86
C TYR A 168 -6.17 -9.07 3.45
N ALA A 169 -4.96 -9.27 3.98
CA ALA A 169 -4.13 -8.21 4.54
C ALA A 169 -3.56 -7.30 3.43
N GLU A 170 -3.17 -7.91 2.31
CA GLU A 170 -2.65 -7.20 1.14
C GLU A 170 -3.64 -6.22 0.55
N ALA A 171 -4.86 -6.67 0.26
CA ALA A 171 -5.90 -5.80 -0.30
C ALA A 171 -6.15 -4.58 0.60
N LEU A 172 -6.25 -4.80 1.92
CA LEU A 172 -6.41 -3.74 2.91
C LEU A 172 -5.23 -2.75 2.90
N GLN A 173 -4.00 -3.25 2.78
CA GLN A 173 -2.80 -2.42 2.69
C GLN A 173 -2.80 -1.59 1.41
N PHE A 174 -3.10 -2.20 0.26
CA PHE A 174 -3.08 -1.53 -1.04
C PHE A 174 -4.09 -0.39 -1.10
N PHE A 175 -5.34 -0.68 -0.72
CA PHE A 175 -6.39 0.35 -0.67
C PHE A 175 -6.12 1.39 0.41
N GLY A 176 -5.64 0.98 1.58
CA GLY A 176 -5.28 1.88 2.67
C GLY A 176 -4.23 2.91 2.24
N VAL A 177 -3.12 2.46 1.64
CA VAL A 177 -2.06 3.36 1.15
C VAL A 177 -2.55 4.22 -0.02
N ALA A 178 -3.25 3.65 -1.01
CA ALA A 178 -3.75 4.42 -2.15
C ALA A 178 -4.72 5.53 -1.71
N LEU A 179 -5.63 5.24 -0.78
CA LEU A 179 -6.60 6.22 -0.26
C LEU A 179 -5.98 7.30 0.62
N LEU A 180 -4.75 7.13 1.14
CA LEU A 180 -4.02 8.24 1.78
C LEU A 180 -3.79 9.39 0.80
N GLY A 181 -3.57 9.12 -0.49
CA GLY A 181 -3.43 10.16 -1.51
C GLY A 181 -4.71 11.00 -1.69
N ARG A 182 -5.88 10.36 -1.63
CA ARG A 182 -7.18 11.03 -1.66
C ARG A 182 -7.38 11.90 -0.43
N ALA A 183 -7.21 11.32 0.76
CA ALA A 183 -7.41 11.99 2.04
C ALA A 183 -6.45 13.18 2.23
N ALA A 184 -5.21 13.03 1.77
CA ALA A 184 -4.24 14.12 1.74
C ALA A 184 -4.70 15.24 0.80
N SER A 185 -5.34 14.95 -0.32
CA SER A 185 -5.70 15.97 -1.33
C SER A 185 -6.88 16.87 -0.94
N THR A 186 -7.75 16.45 0.00
CA THR A 186 -9.03 17.13 0.28
C THR A 186 -8.99 18.20 1.38
N THR A 187 -7.88 18.36 2.11
CA THR A 187 -7.78 19.43 3.11
C THR A 187 -7.46 20.77 2.43
N PRO A 188 -8.31 21.81 2.56
CA PRO A 188 -8.00 23.15 2.08
C PRO A 188 -6.77 23.68 2.81
N GLU A 189 -5.84 24.26 2.06
CA GLU A 189 -4.73 25.02 2.64
C GLU A 189 -5.34 26.26 3.28
N ALA A 190 -5.17 26.44 4.59
CA ALA A 190 -5.59 27.66 5.25
C ALA A 190 -4.86 28.82 4.58
N VAL A 191 -5.59 29.62 3.80
CA VAL A 191 -5.05 30.83 3.15
C VAL A 191 -4.38 31.64 4.25
N PRO A 192 -3.07 31.95 4.13
CA PRO A 192 -2.41 32.78 5.12
C PRO A 192 -3.21 34.08 5.20
N ALA A 193 -3.69 34.40 6.40
CA ALA A 193 -4.39 35.65 6.66
C ALA A 193 -3.47 36.77 6.16
N ARG A 194 -3.83 37.37 5.01
CA ARG A 194 -3.19 38.59 4.53
C ARG A 194 -3.32 39.56 5.69
N THR A 195 -2.22 39.81 6.37
CA THR A 195 -2.12 40.84 7.39
C THR A 195 -2.50 42.13 6.66
N ALA A 196 -3.72 42.60 6.89
CA ALA A 196 -4.21 43.86 6.36
C ALA A 196 -3.49 44.97 7.14
N THR A 197 -2.22 45.18 6.83
CA THR A 197 -1.46 46.34 7.29
C THR A 197 -1.77 47.51 6.36
N ASN A 198 -3.04 47.91 6.30
CA ASN A 198 -3.37 49.26 5.86
C ASN A 198 -3.28 50.14 7.11
N ALA A 199 -2.05 50.53 7.40
CA ALA A 199 -1.78 51.62 8.33
C ALA A 199 -2.55 52.85 7.82
N VAL A 200 -3.47 53.30 8.67
CA VAL A 200 -4.10 54.60 8.64
C VAL A 200 -3.00 55.65 8.54
N VAL A 201 -2.84 56.25 7.36
CA VAL A 201 -2.11 57.52 7.21
C VAL A 201 -3.13 58.64 7.39
N THR A 202 -3.37 58.99 8.65
CA THR A 202 -3.83 60.32 9.03
C THR A 202 -2.64 61.27 8.94
N GLY A 203 -2.69 62.27 8.06
CA GLY A 203 -1.60 63.24 7.99
C GLY A 203 -1.80 64.38 6.99
N ARG A 204 -2.63 65.35 7.39
CA ARG A 204 -2.65 66.79 7.03
C ARG A 204 -3.00 67.22 5.61
#